data_AF-A0A182PDY4-F1
#
_entry.id   AF-A0A182PDY4-F1
#
_cell.length_a   1.000
_cell.length_b   1.000
_cell.length_c   1.000
_cell.angle_alpha   90.00
_cell.angle_beta   90.00
_cell.angle_gamma   90.00
#
_symmetry.space_group_name_H-M   'P 1'
#
loop_
_entity.id
_entity.type
_entity.pdbx_description
1 polymer ?
#
loop_
_entity_poly.entity_id
_entity_poly.type
_entity_poly.pdbx_seq_one_letter_code
_entity_poly.pdbx_strand_id
1 'polypeptide(L)'
;MECGGRSLCPHPCRCADGIVDCREKSLTTVPSTLPEDTTEVRLEQNYITEIPPKAFANHRRLKRIDLSNNNISRVAYDAFSGLKSLTSLVLYGNKIKDLPASVFKGLT
;
A
#
# COMPACT_ATOMS: atom_id res chain seq x y z
N MET A 1 -28.10 -15.46 -0.48
CA MET A 1 -26.62 -15.60 -0.51
C MET A 1 -26.17 -15.06 -1.85
N GLU A 2 -25.57 -13.87 -1.88
CA GLU A 2 -25.04 -13.29 -3.11
C GLU A 2 -23.60 -12.85 -2.86
N CYS A 3 -22.64 -13.66 -3.30
CA CYS A 3 -21.26 -13.22 -3.51
C CYS A 3 -21.16 -12.75 -4.96
N GLY A 4 -21.54 -11.50 -5.21
CA GLY A 4 -21.43 -10.86 -6.52
C GLY A 4 -19.98 -10.51 -6.87
N GLY A 5 -19.36 -11.31 -7.73
CA GLY A 5 -18.33 -10.92 -8.71
C GLY A 5 -17.15 -10.02 -8.29
N ARG A 6 -16.02 -10.67 -7.95
CA ARG A 6 -14.60 -10.22 -8.13
C ARG A 6 -14.00 -9.13 -7.21
N SER A 7 -14.47 -8.98 -5.98
CA SER A 7 -13.79 -8.15 -4.97
C SER A 7 -12.86 -9.00 -4.09
N LEU A 8 -11.59 -9.17 -4.48
CA LEU A 8 -10.54 -9.80 -3.65
C LEU A 8 -10.06 -8.83 -2.57
N CYS A 9 -10.97 -8.46 -1.66
CA CYS A 9 -10.58 -7.70 -0.49
C CYS A 9 -9.69 -8.55 0.42
N PRO A 10 -8.48 -8.11 0.78
CA PRO A 10 -7.62 -8.88 1.65
C PRO A 10 -8.27 -9.01 3.03
N HIS A 11 -8.39 -10.22 3.56
CA HIS A 11 -8.74 -10.41 4.96
C HIS A 11 -7.53 -10.06 5.84
N PRO A 12 -7.65 -9.31 6.94
CA PRO A 12 -8.86 -8.84 7.64
C PRO A 12 -9.28 -7.38 7.32
N CYS A 13 -8.97 -6.89 6.13
CA CYS A 13 -9.29 -5.53 5.70
C CYS A 13 -10.74 -5.40 5.21
N ARG A 14 -11.19 -4.14 5.09
CA ARG A 14 -12.48 -3.78 4.52
C ARG A 14 -12.28 -2.98 3.25
N CYS A 15 -13.01 -3.31 2.20
CA CYS A 15 -12.92 -2.63 0.91
C CYS A 15 -14.28 -2.02 0.55
N ALA A 16 -14.28 -0.73 0.25
CA ALA A 16 -15.48 0.01 -0.16
C ALA A 16 -15.06 1.22 -1.02
N ASP A 17 -15.78 1.48 -2.12
CA ASP A 17 -15.60 2.67 -2.96
C ASP A 17 -14.16 2.92 -3.42
N GLY A 18 -13.42 1.85 -3.77
CA GLY A 18 -12.01 1.93 -4.17
C GLY A 18 -11.05 2.25 -3.01
N ILE A 19 -11.49 2.16 -1.76
CA ILE A 19 -10.67 2.31 -0.56
C ILE A 19 -10.46 0.94 0.06
N VAL A 20 -9.20 0.57 0.32
CA VAL A 20 -8.83 -0.61 1.10
C VAL A 20 -8.37 -0.17 2.49
N ASP A 21 -9.21 -0.43 3.49
CA ASP A 21 -9.00 -0.07 4.89
C ASP A 21 -8.48 -1.26 5.69
N CYS A 22 -7.18 -1.23 6.01
CA CYS A 22 -6.44 -2.26 6.73
C CYS A 22 -5.85 -1.75 8.05
N ARG A 23 -6.39 -0.67 8.62
CA ARG A 23 -5.85 -0.03 9.84
C ARG A 23 -6.05 -0.90 11.07
N GLU A 24 -5.07 -0.87 11.98
CA GLU A 24 -5.11 -1.58 13.26
C GLU A 24 -5.43 -3.08 13.12
N LYS A 25 -4.93 -3.70 12.04
CA LYS A 25 -5.17 -5.12 11.73
C LYS A 25 -4.00 -6.02 12.11
N SER A 26 -3.04 -5.47 12.86
CA SER A 26 -1.81 -6.17 13.27
C SER A 26 -1.03 -6.77 12.09
N LEU A 27 -1.11 -6.14 10.92
CA LEU A 27 -0.42 -6.63 9.73
C LEU A 27 1.09 -6.48 9.89
N THR A 28 1.82 -7.52 9.50
CA THR A 28 3.29 -7.53 9.50
C THR A 28 3.89 -7.34 8.11
N THR A 29 3.05 -7.43 7.07
CA THR A 29 3.42 -7.29 5.66
C THR A 29 2.37 -6.50 4.88
N VAL A 30 2.77 -5.93 3.74
CA VAL A 30 1.83 -5.31 2.79
C VAL A 30 0.98 -6.41 2.16
N PRO A 31 -0.37 -6.29 2.14
CA PRO A 31 -1.23 -7.27 1.48
C PRO A 31 -0.93 -7.37 -0.02
N SER A 32 -0.73 -8.60 -0.51
CA SER A 32 -0.44 -8.87 -1.93
C SER A 32 -1.70 -8.88 -2.82
N THR A 33 -2.88 -9.03 -2.20
CA THR A 33 -4.17 -9.01 -2.88
C THR A 33 -4.90 -7.71 -2.56
N LEU A 34 -5.06 -6.85 -3.57
CA LEU A 34 -5.84 -5.62 -3.49
C LEU A 34 -6.74 -5.54 -4.74
N PRO A 35 -8.00 -5.08 -4.62
CA PRO A 35 -8.89 -4.87 -5.76
C PRO A 35 -8.26 -3.99 -6.86
N GLU A 36 -8.53 -4.29 -8.13
CA GLU A 36 -7.91 -3.59 -9.27
C GLU A 36 -8.32 -2.10 -9.35
N ASP A 37 -9.54 -1.79 -8.89
CA ASP A 37 -10.12 -0.46 -8.84
C ASP A 37 -9.68 0.36 -7.62
N THR A 38 -8.77 -0.16 -6.79
CA THR A 38 -8.28 0.55 -5.60
C THR A 38 -7.63 1.89 -5.97
N THR A 39 -8.10 2.94 -5.30
CA THR A 39 -7.61 4.32 -5.40
C THR A 39 -6.92 4.79 -4.12
N GLU A 40 -7.24 4.19 -2.98
CA GLU A 40 -6.65 4.53 -1.68
C GLU A 40 -6.38 3.27 -0.85
N VAL A 41 -5.18 3.19 -0.28
CA VAL A 41 -4.78 2.11 0.63
C VAL A 41 -4.40 2.71 1.98
N ARG A 42 -5.06 2.25 3.04
CA ARG A 42 -4.85 2.65 4.43
C ARG A 42 -4.26 1.49 5.22
N LEU A 43 -2.96 1.53 5.42
CA LEU A 43 -2.18 0.52 6.15
C LEU A 43 -1.55 1.10 7.42
N GLU A 44 -1.95 2.30 7.85
CA GLU A 44 -1.42 2.92 9.05
C GLU A 44 -1.74 2.12 10.32
N GLN A 45 -0.93 2.33 11.37
CA GLN A 45 -1.08 1.69 12.68
C GLN A 45 -1.05 0.15 12.59
N ASN A 46 -0.05 -0.36 11.87
CA ASN A 46 0.25 -1.79 11.78
C ASN A 46 1.71 -2.05 12.18
N TYR A 47 2.18 -3.28 12.00
CA TYR A 47 3.54 -3.72 12.35
C TYR A 47 4.38 -4.04 11.12
N ILE A 48 4.08 -3.43 9.96
CA ILE A 48 4.77 -3.72 8.70
C ILE A 48 6.23 -3.31 8.80
N THR A 49 7.15 -4.19 8.40
CA THR A 49 8.60 -3.98 8.54
C THR A 49 9.30 -3.63 7.24
N GLU A 50 8.67 -3.93 6.10
CA GLU A 50 9.22 -3.67 4.78
C GLU A 50 8.15 -3.45 3.71
N ILE A 51 8.53 -2.70 2.66
CA ILE A 51 7.73 -2.56 1.45
C ILE A 51 8.41 -3.38 0.34
N PRO A 52 7.78 -4.46 -0.15
CA PRO A 52 8.40 -5.36 -1.11
C PRO A 52 8.54 -4.74 -2.51
N PRO A 53 9.37 -5.33 -3.39
CA PRO A 53 9.46 -4.93 -4.79
C PRO A 53 8.09 -4.93 -5.46
N LYS A 54 7.81 -3.89 -6.25
CA LYS A 54 6.55 -3.78 -7.02
C LYS A 54 5.28 -3.97 -6.20
N ALA A 55 5.29 -3.65 -4.91
CA ALA A 55 4.18 -3.86 -3.97
C ALA A 55 2.82 -3.38 -4.50
N PHE A 56 2.82 -2.29 -5.28
CA PHE A 56 1.61 -1.66 -5.80
C PHE A 56 1.59 -1.52 -7.33
N ALA A 57 2.50 -2.19 -8.05
CA ALA A 57 2.74 -1.91 -9.48
C ALA A 57 1.54 -2.15 -10.40
N ASN A 58 0.59 -3.00 -9.98
CA ASN A 58 -0.62 -3.30 -10.73
C ASN A 58 -1.75 -2.28 -10.50
N HIS A 59 -1.64 -1.44 -9.47
CA HIS A 59 -2.71 -0.55 -9.02
C HIS A 59 -2.50 0.88 -9.52
N ARG A 60 -2.55 1.03 -10.85
CA ARG A 60 -2.26 2.29 -11.55
C ARG A 60 -3.21 3.45 -11.21
N ARG A 61 -4.35 3.13 -10.59
CA ARG A 61 -5.37 4.09 -10.13
C ARG A 61 -5.13 4.59 -8.71
N LEU A 62 -4.13 4.07 -7.98
CA LEU A 62 -3.79 4.54 -6.64
C LEU A 62 -3.41 6.01 -6.67
N LYS A 63 -4.12 6.78 -5.85
CA LYS A 63 -3.89 8.21 -5.60
C LYS A 63 -3.27 8.44 -4.24
N ARG A 64 -3.57 7.58 -3.26
CA ARG A 64 -3.08 7.70 -1.89
C ARG A 64 -2.66 6.35 -1.30
N ILE A 65 -1.48 6.35 -0.68
CA ILE A 65 -0.99 5.23 0.13
C ILE A 65 -0.61 5.80 1.50
N ASP A 66 -1.25 5.30 2.55
CA ASP A 66 -0.90 5.62 3.94
C ASP A 66 -0.28 4.41 4.62
N LEU A 67 1.01 4.51 4.96
CA LEU A 67 1.80 3.50 5.65
C LEU A 67 2.37 4.09 6.95
N SER A 68 1.78 5.17 7.46
CA SER A 68 2.27 5.85 8.66
C SER A 68 2.17 4.97 9.90
N ASN A 69 3.00 5.26 10.91
CA ASN A 69 2.98 4.55 12.20
C ASN A 69 3.08 3.02 12.03
N ASN A 70 4.09 2.58 11.28
CA ASN A 70 4.47 1.18 11.10
C ASN A 70 5.92 0.96 11.57
N ASN A 71 6.48 -0.22 11.34
CA ASN A 71 7.87 -0.55 11.68
C ASN A 71 8.79 -0.61 10.44
N ILE A 72 8.44 0.11 9.36
CA ILE A 72 9.11 -0.05 8.07
C ILE A 72 10.56 0.43 8.19
N SER A 73 11.49 -0.45 7.88
CA SER A 73 12.93 -0.17 7.89
C SER A 73 13.58 -0.38 6.52
N ARG A 74 12.92 -1.13 5.63
CA ARG A 74 13.38 -1.44 4.28
C ARG A 74 12.30 -1.08 3.26
N VAL A 75 12.70 -0.38 2.22
CA VAL A 75 11.83 -0.06 1.07
C VAL A 75 12.58 -0.50 -0.18
N ALA A 76 11.96 -1.39 -0.97
CA ALA A 76 12.55 -1.81 -2.23
C ALA A 76 12.68 -0.64 -3.22
N TYR A 77 13.73 -0.67 -4.04
CA TYR A 77 14.08 0.43 -4.96
C TYR A 77 13.04 0.67 -6.06
N ASP A 78 12.12 -0.28 -6.28
CA ASP A 78 11.03 -0.25 -7.25
C ASP A 78 9.64 -0.46 -6.58
N ALA A 79 9.55 -0.27 -5.26
CA ALA A 79 8.32 -0.47 -4.48
C ALA A 79 7.10 0.30 -5.02
N PHE A 80 7.31 1.53 -5.49
CA PHE A 80 6.28 2.43 -6.02
C PHE A 80 6.30 2.57 -7.54
N SER A 81 6.99 1.67 -8.23
CA SER A 81 7.09 1.70 -9.70
C SER A 81 5.71 1.52 -10.35
N GLY A 82 5.40 2.34 -11.37
CA GLY A 82 4.15 2.26 -12.13
C GLY A 82 2.96 3.03 -11.53
N LEU A 83 3.14 3.65 -10.36
CA LEU A 83 2.11 4.43 -9.68
C LEU A 83 1.96 5.86 -10.24
N LYS A 84 1.58 5.97 -11.51
CA LYS A 84 1.48 7.26 -12.24
C LYS A 84 0.38 8.20 -11.72
N SER A 85 -0.57 7.70 -10.94
CA SER A 85 -1.67 8.51 -10.40
C SER A 85 -1.45 8.91 -8.94
N LEU A 86 -0.32 8.53 -8.34
CA LEU A 86 -0.08 8.71 -6.92
C LEU A 86 0.20 10.18 -6.61
N THR A 87 -0.62 10.74 -5.72
CA THR A 87 -0.54 12.14 -5.29
C THR A 87 -0.14 12.28 -3.83
N SER A 88 -0.33 11.24 -3.02
CA SER A 88 -0.03 11.24 -1.59
C SER A 88 0.58 9.93 -1.16
N LEU A 89 1.81 9.98 -0.66
CA LEU A 89 2.50 8.86 -0.03
C LEU A 89 2.89 9.26 1.40
N VAL A 90 2.33 8.59 2.38
CA VAL A 90 2.52 8.92 3.80
C VAL A 90 3.34 7.83 4.48
N LEU A 91 4.54 8.18 4.96
CA LEU A 91 5.52 7.24 5.53
C LEU A 91 6.03 7.65 6.92
N TYR A 92 5.52 8.73 7.53
CA TYR A 92 5.99 9.18 8.84
C TYR A 92 5.73 8.14 9.95
N GLY A 93 6.49 8.21 11.04
CA GLY A 93 6.33 7.26 12.15
C GLY A 93 6.80 5.84 11.81
N ASN A 94 7.75 5.71 10.87
CA ASN A 94 8.42 4.46 10.53
C ASN A 94 9.89 4.47 11.00
N LYS A 95 10.62 3.39 10.72
CA LYS A 95 12.04 3.19 11.07
C LYS A 95 12.96 3.31 9.85
N ILE A 96 12.53 4.04 8.83
CA ILE A 96 13.27 4.26 7.58
C ILE A 96 14.45 5.20 7.90
N LYS A 97 15.67 4.71 7.72
CA LYS A 97 16.90 5.52 7.84
C LYS A 97 17.33 6.09 6.51
N ASP A 98 17.28 5.26 5.48
CA ASP A 98 17.72 5.57 4.13
C ASP A 98 16.66 5.08 3.14
N LEU A 99 16.54 5.80 2.03
CA LEU A 99 15.70 5.42 0.90
C LEU A 99 16.58 5.23 -0.34
N PRO A 100 16.36 4.18 -1.15
CA PRO A 100 17.04 4.04 -2.43
C PRO A 100 16.78 5.26 -3.32
N ALA A 101 17.79 5.80 -3.99
CA ALA A 101 17.66 7.00 -4.82
C ALA A 101 16.59 6.87 -5.93
N SER A 102 16.32 5.64 -6.38
CA SER A 102 15.32 5.36 -7.41
C SER A 102 13.91 5.08 -6.90
N VAL A 103 13.67 5.08 -5.58
CA VAL A 103 12.40 4.62 -5.00
C VAL A 103 11.19 5.43 -5.47
N PHE A 104 11.40 6.71 -5.81
CA PHE A 104 10.38 7.61 -6.32
C PHE A 104 10.44 7.78 -7.86
N LYS A 105 11.32 7.04 -8.55
CA LYS A 105 11.45 7.13 -10.00
C LYS A 105 10.16 6.60 -10.66
N GLY A 106 9.49 7.45 -11.43
CA GLY A 106 8.24 7.11 -12.12
C GLY A 106 6.97 7.51 -11.37
N LEU A 107 7.10 8.15 -10.21
CA LEU A 107 6.07 9.05 -9.69
C LEU A 107 6.16 10.35 -10.50
N THR A 108 5.14 10.68 -11.26
CA THR A 108 5.09 11.83 -12.18
C THR A 108 3.78 12.55 -12.03
#